data_AF-A0A9E2UDH1-F1
#
_entry.id   AF-A0A9E2UDH1-F1
#
_cell.length_a   1.000
_cell.length_b   1.000
_cell.length_c   1.000
_cell.angle_alpha   90.00
_cell.angle_beta   90.00
_cell.angle_gamma   90.00
#
_symmetry.space_group_name_H-M   'P 1'
#
loop_
_entity.id
_entity.type
_entity.pdbx_description
1 polymer ?
#
loop_
_entity_poly.entity_id
_entity_poly.type
_entity_poly.pdbx_seq_one_letter_code
_entity_poly.pdbx_strand_id
1 'polypeptide(L)' 'ESGDVVIWGGPDRLAYHGVAPLAEGYDPLTGQCRINLTLRKAL' A
#
# COMPACT_ATOMS: atom_id res chain seq x y z
N GLU A 1 0.65 -10.55 1.50
CA GLU A 1 -0.45 -10.54 2.49
C GLU A 1 -1.50 -9.54 2.05
N SER A 2 -2.77 -9.78 2.40
CA SER A 2 -3.91 -8.93 2.00
C SER A 2 -4.66 -8.51 3.26
N GLY A 3 -4.96 -7.22 3.38
CA GLY A 3 -5.62 -6.63 4.56
C GLY A 3 -4.71 -5.81 5.48
N ASP A 4 -3.40 -5.78 5.23
CA ASP A 4 -2.47 -4.99 6.04
C ASP A 4 -2.72 -3.48 5.94
N VAL A 5 -2.47 -2.79 7.06
CA VAL A 5 -2.61 -1.33 7.17
C VAL A 5 -1.31 -0.74 7.72
N VAL A 6 -0.81 0.29 7.05
CA VAL A 6 0.36 1.06 7.51
C VAL A 6 -0.03 2.52 7.69
N ILE A 7 0.37 3.11 8.82
CA ILE A 7 0.14 4.52 9.15
C ILE A 7 1.48 5.25 9.16
N TRP A 8 1.56 6.34 8.40
CA TRP A 8 2.76 7.18 8.27
C TRP A 8 2.45 8.56 8.86
N GLY A 9 3.17 8.96 9.90
CA GLY A 9 2.94 10.22 10.61
C GLY A 9 4.18 10.69 11.37
N GLY A 10 4.09 11.83 12.03
CA GLY A 10 5.21 12.40 12.80
C GLY A 10 6.48 12.53 11.94
N PRO A 11 7.65 12.09 12.44
CA PRO A 11 8.92 12.14 11.69
C PRO A 11 8.87 11.42 10.33
N ASP A 12 8.09 10.34 10.22
CA ASP A 12 8.02 9.53 8.99
C ASP A 12 7.06 10.10 7.95
N ARG A 13 6.39 11.23 8.25
CA ARG A 13 5.39 11.83 7.35
C ARG A 13 5.95 12.20 5.98
N LEU A 14 7.24 12.50 5.91
CA LEU A 14 7.94 12.91 4.70
C LEU A 14 9.01 11.89 4.26
N ALA A 15 9.00 10.69 4.83
CA ALA A 15 9.93 9.65 4.44
C ALA A 15 9.69 9.18 2.99
N TYR A 16 10.78 8.95 2.26
CA TYR A 16 10.72 8.28 0.96
C TYR A 16 10.28 6.83 1.15
N HIS A 17 9.31 6.40 0.35
CA HIS A 17 8.81 5.04 0.33
C HIS A 17 8.27 4.67 -1.06
N GLY A 18 8.22 3.38 -1.34
CA GLY A 18 7.72 2.84 -2.59
C GLY A 18 7.48 1.33 -2.48
N VAL A 19 6.88 0.76 -3.52
CA VAL A 19 6.69 -0.69 -3.64
C VAL A 19 7.53 -1.16 -4.83
N ALA A 20 8.38 -2.15 -4.60
CA ALA A 20 9.17 -2.78 -5.66
C ALA A 20 8.26 -3.49 -6.68
N PRO A 21 8.76 -3.87 -7.87
CA PRO A 21 7.99 -4.67 -8.82
C PRO A 21 7.33 -5.88 -8.15
N LEU A 22 6.04 -6.06 -8.39
CA LEU A 22 5.27 -7.14 -7.79
C LEU A 22 5.69 -8.47 -8.41
N ALA A 23 5.85 -9.48 -7.57
CA ALA A 23 5.93 -10.85 -8.03
C ALA A 23 4.59 -11.28 -8.65
N GLU A 24 4.63 -12.24 -9.57
CA GLU A 24 3.42 -12.88 -10.08
C GLU A 24 2.67 -13.59 -8.95
N GLY A 25 1.34 -13.53 -9.00
CA GLY A 25 0.49 -14.12 -7.98
C GLY A 25 -1.00 -13.96 -8.30
N TYR A 26 -1.83 -14.67 -7.54
CA TYR A 26 -3.29 -14.63 -7.67
C TYR A 26 -3.92 -14.54 -6.28
N ASP A 27 -4.83 -13.58 -6.12
CA ASP A 27 -5.70 -13.44 -4.95
C ASP A 27 -7.16 -13.74 -5.33
N PRO A 28 -7.93 -14.51 -4.52
CA PRO A 28 -9.31 -14.85 -4.85
C PRO A 28 -10.27 -13.66 -4.99
N LEU A 29 -9.98 -12.53 -4.35
CA LEU A 29 -10.84 -11.36 -4.34
C LEU A 29 -10.42 -10.31 -5.37
N THR A 30 -9.12 -10.20 -5.66
CA THR A 30 -8.58 -9.16 -6.55
C THR A 30 -7.93 -9.69 -7.83
N GLY A 31 -7.82 -11.01 -8.00
CA GLY A 31 -7.16 -11.63 -9.15
C GLY A 31 -5.65 -11.41 -9.15
N GLN A 32 -5.06 -11.19 -10.33
CA GLN A 32 -3.61 -10.91 -10.49
C GLN A 32 -3.27 -9.43 -10.23
N CYS A 33 -3.82 -8.86 -9.16
CA CYS A 33 -3.66 -7.45 -8.85
C CYS A 33 -3.53 -7.21 -7.34
N ARG A 34 -2.67 -6.25 -6.96
CA ARG A 34 -2.55 -5.72 -5.60
C ARG A 34 -3.15 -4.33 -5.54
N ILE A 35 -4.14 -4.14 -4.67
CA ILE A 35 -4.82 -2.85 -4.46
C ILE A 35 -4.24 -2.17 -3.21
N ASN A 36 -4.04 -0.86 -3.27
CA ASN A 36 -3.59 -0.04 -2.14
C ASN A 36 -4.42 1.24 -2.04
N LEU A 37 -5.01 1.48 -0.87
CA LEU A 37 -5.75 2.71 -0.58
C LEU A 37 -4.88 3.63 0.28
N THR A 38 -4.57 4.82 -0.23
CA THR A 38 -3.76 5.80 0.52
C THR A 38 -4.64 6.94 0.99
N LEU A 39 -5.05 6.89 2.26
CA LEU A 39 -5.89 7.91 2.86
C LEU A 39 -5.04 9.07 3.39
N ARG A 40 -5.45 10.30 3.07
CA ARG A 40 -4.79 11.53 3.52
C ARG A 40 -5.85 12.58 3.78
N LYS A 41 -5.63 13.42 4.80
CA LYS A 41 -6.31 14.73 4.83
C LYS A 41 -5.65 15.60 3.77
N ALA A 42 -6.39 15.88 2.71
CA ALA A 42 -6.02 16.82 1.67
C ALA A 42 -6.99 18.00 1.71
N LEU A 43 -6.45 19.22 1.58
CA LEU A 43 -7.12 20.51 1.77
C LEU A 43 -7.59 20.78 3.21
#